data_AF-A0A1J3HFR7-F1
#
_entry.id   AF-A0A1J3HFR7-F1
#
_cell.length_a   1.000
_cell.length_b   1.000
_cell.length_c   1.000
_cell.angle_alpha   90.00
_cell.angle_beta   90.00
_cell.angle_gamma   90.00
#
_symmetry.space_group_name_H-M   'P 1'
#
loop_
_entity.id
_entity.type
_entity.pdbx_description
1 polymer ?
#
loop_
_entity_poly.entity_id
_entity_poly.type
_entity_poly.pdbx_seq_one_letter_code
_entity_poly.pdbx_strand_id
1 'polypeptide(L)'
;MAVAIESAFPLFSPRLAIVDEHLTRLLPRSWLTSLAIENTSTEESDQITVIESPHQSDLMIELIKKLKPQVVVTGLAQFEVITSSSFLHLLQVTKEIGCRLFLDISDHFELSSLPASNGVLKYLAENQLPSHAAIICGLVKNKVYSDLEVAFVISEVDGISKALSKTVEVLEGHTAIISQYYYGCLFHELLAFQLADRHAPAERESEKTKSEEIIGFSSSAVSVLKDAELSVTEIDDTSVIHMDVDQSFLPMPTSVKAAIFESFVRQNISEAEVDVNPSITQSVWSNYGFQTKSSTGFVYADGSQALFNKLVICCAQEGGTLCLPAGTNGKYVAAAKFLQANVVNIPTESSDGFKLTGTTLKKALESVKKPWVCISGPTVSPTGLVYSNEEMDAFLSTCAHGIRIQLKYC
;
A
#
# COMPACT_ATOMS: atom_id res chain seq x y z
N MET A 1 -0.37 -8.93 0.76
CA MET A 1 -0.19 -9.18 -0.69
C MET A 1 -0.76 -8.06 -1.55
N ALA A 2 -2.05 -7.73 -1.39
CA ALA A 2 -2.75 -6.73 -2.21
C ALA A 2 -2.03 -5.38 -2.30
N VAL A 3 -1.56 -4.86 -1.17
CA VAL A 3 -0.78 -3.61 -1.10
C VAL A 3 0.42 -3.64 -2.02
N ALA A 4 1.19 -4.73 -2.05
CA ALA A 4 2.40 -4.82 -2.87
C ALA A 4 2.08 -4.74 -4.38
N ILE A 5 0.97 -5.38 -4.79
CA ILE A 5 0.49 -5.36 -6.17
C ILE A 5 -0.04 -3.96 -6.53
N GLU A 6 -0.91 -3.39 -5.70
CA GLU A 6 -1.49 -2.06 -5.92
C GLU A 6 -0.40 -0.98 -5.98
N SER A 7 0.60 -1.08 -5.10
CA SER A 7 1.74 -0.15 -4.98
C SER A 7 2.63 -0.10 -6.24
N ALA A 8 2.71 -1.20 -7.00
CA ALA A 8 3.51 -1.23 -8.21
C ALA A 8 2.99 -0.27 -9.28
N PHE A 9 1.67 -0.04 -9.34
CA PHE A 9 1.05 0.76 -10.39
C PHE A 9 1.40 2.25 -10.28
N PRO A 10 1.21 2.94 -9.15
CA PRO A 10 1.67 4.33 -9.01
C PRO A 10 3.19 4.47 -9.14
N LEU A 11 3.95 3.46 -8.67
CA LEU A 11 5.41 3.46 -8.72
C LEU A 11 5.97 3.52 -10.15
N PHE A 12 5.40 2.75 -11.08
CA PHE A 12 5.85 2.71 -12.47
C PHE A 12 4.97 3.53 -13.43
N SER A 13 3.70 3.76 -13.08
CA SER A 13 2.69 4.42 -13.91
C SER A 13 2.61 3.86 -15.35
N PRO A 14 2.37 2.53 -15.50
CA PRO A 14 2.30 1.93 -16.83
C PRO A 14 1.06 2.42 -17.58
N ARG A 15 1.23 2.73 -18.87
CA ARG A 15 0.10 2.98 -19.79
C ARG A 15 -0.72 1.71 -20.00
N LEU A 16 -0.03 0.58 -20.15
CA LEU A 16 -0.64 -0.73 -20.32
C LEU A 16 -0.01 -1.76 -19.38
N ALA A 17 -0.85 -2.44 -18.63
CA ALA A 17 -0.48 -3.58 -17.80
C ALA A 17 -1.39 -4.78 -18.06
N ILE A 18 -0.83 -5.98 -17.89
CA ILE A 18 -1.60 -7.23 -17.90
C ILE A 18 -1.57 -7.80 -16.49
N VAL A 19 -2.75 -8.18 -15.99
CA VAL A 19 -2.91 -8.69 -14.64
C VAL A 19 -3.75 -9.96 -14.67
N ASP A 20 -3.29 -10.97 -13.96
CA ASP A 20 -4.00 -12.22 -13.73
C ASP A 20 -5.37 -11.99 -13.08
N GLU A 21 -6.41 -12.64 -13.60
CA GLU A 21 -7.80 -12.57 -13.16
C GLU A 21 -8.01 -12.77 -11.65
N HIS A 22 -7.18 -13.58 -11.00
CA HIS A 22 -7.27 -13.78 -9.55
C HIS A 22 -6.74 -12.59 -8.74
N LEU A 23 -5.92 -11.75 -9.37
CA LEU A 23 -5.28 -10.59 -8.76
C LEU A 23 -5.97 -9.28 -9.15
N THR A 24 -6.75 -9.24 -10.25
CA THR A 24 -7.49 -8.04 -10.67
C THR A 24 -8.50 -7.56 -9.63
N ARG A 25 -9.06 -8.47 -8.82
CA ARG A 25 -9.95 -8.15 -7.68
C ARG A 25 -9.32 -7.20 -6.65
N LEU A 26 -7.99 -7.13 -6.61
CA LEU A 26 -7.21 -6.28 -5.69
C LEU A 26 -7.01 -4.86 -6.24
N LEU A 27 -7.38 -4.63 -7.50
CA LEU A 27 -7.15 -3.36 -8.18
C LEU A 27 -8.41 -2.48 -8.21
N PRO A 28 -8.24 -1.15 -8.26
CA PRO A 28 -9.34 -0.23 -8.52
C PRO A 28 -10.07 -0.59 -9.82
N ARG A 29 -11.40 -0.71 -9.75
CA ARG A 29 -12.26 -1.02 -10.92
C ARG A 29 -12.11 -0.01 -12.06
N SER A 30 -11.71 1.23 -11.75
CA SER A 30 -11.47 2.29 -12.73
C SER A 30 -10.26 2.03 -13.65
N TRP A 31 -9.34 1.14 -13.26
CA TRP A 31 -8.18 0.77 -14.08
C TRP A 31 -8.48 -0.41 -15.00
N LEU A 32 -9.46 -1.23 -14.64
CA LEU A 32 -9.85 -2.40 -15.42
C LEU A 32 -10.60 -1.95 -16.67
N THR A 33 -10.16 -2.43 -17.84
CA THR A 33 -10.88 -2.18 -19.08
C THR A 33 -12.20 -2.95 -19.08
N SER A 34 -13.32 -2.23 -19.02
CA SER A 34 -14.56 -2.76 -19.60
C SER A 34 -14.38 -2.76 -21.11
N LEU A 35 -14.62 -3.89 -21.78
CA LEU A 35 -14.56 -4.10 -23.23
C LEU A 35 -15.45 -3.18 -24.11
N ALA A 36 -15.91 -2.04 -23.61
CA ALA A 36 -16.48 -0.97 -24.42
C ALA A 36 -15.34 -0.14 -25.02
N ILE A 37 -14.71 -0.65 -26.08
CA ILE A 37 -13.89 0.16 -26.98
C ILE A 37 -14.86 1.03 -27.79
N GLU A 38 -15.45 2.05 -27.14
CA GLU A 38 -16.12 3.12 -27.85
C GLU A 38 -15.11 4.24 -28.10
N ASN A 39 -15.04 4.66 -29.36
CA ASN A 39 -14.15 5.68 -29.88
C ASN A 39 -14.38 7.04 -29.18
N THR A 40 -13.78 7.26 -28.03
CA THR A 40 -13.66 8.59 -27.43
C THR A 40 -12.27 9.15 -27.69
N SER A 41 -12.25 10.11 -28.60
CA SER A 41 -11.31 11.21 -28.80
C SER A 41 -10.03 11.22 -27.97
N THR A 42 -8.92 11.35 -28.70
CA THR A 42 -7.59 11.83 -28.30
C THR A 42 -7.60 12.99 -27.29
N GLU A 43 -7.70 12.67 -26.01
CA GLU A 43 -6.99 13.40 -24.98
C GLU A 43 -6.00 12.41 -24.36
N GLU A 44 -4.72 12.78 -24.30
CA GLU A 44 -3.67 12.02 -23.64
C GLU A 44 -3.95 11.98 -22.14
N SER A 45 -4.87 11.12 -21.69
CA SER A 45 -5.01 10.82 -20.28
C SER A 45 -3.90 9.85 -19.89
N ASP A 46 -3.07 10.21 -18.91
CA ASP A 46 -2.10 9.34 -18.23
C ASP A 46 -2.80 8.22 -17.41
N GLN A 47 -3.90 7.68 -17.92
CA GLN A 47 -4.75 6.70 -17.26
C GLN A 47 -4.18 5.30 -17.48
N ILE A 48 -3.85 4.65 -16.37
CA ILE A 48 -3.39 3.26 -16.33
C ILE A 48 -4.49 2.37 -16.91
N THR A 49 -4.14 1.61 -17.95
CA THR A 49 -5.02 0.60 -18.55
C THR A 49 -4.58 -0.79 -18.12
N VAL A 50 -5.47 -1.53 -17.44
CA VAL A 50 -5.25 -2.91 -17.04
C VAL A 50 -6.11 -3.84 -17.88
N ILE A 51 -5.48 -4.84 -18.49
CA ILE A 51 -6.13 -5.95 -19.18
C ILE A 51 -6.05 -7.18 -18.30
N GLU A 52 -7.19 -7.81 -18.07
CA GLU A 52 -7.28 -9.08 -17.35
C GLU A 52 -6.79 -10.23 -18.24
N SER A 53 -6.00 -11.14 -17.66
CA SER A 53 -5.51 -12.35 -18.31
C SER A 53 -5.89 -13.59 -17.51
N PRO A 54 -6.16 -14.72 -18.18
CA PRO A 54 -6.28 -16.01 -17.51
C PRO A 54 -5.05 -16.35 -16.67
N HIS A 55 -5.26 -17.14 -15.62
CA HIS A 55 -4.20 -17.60 -14.70
C HIS A 55 -3.14 -18.54 -15.33
N GLN A 56 -3.36 -19.04 -16.55
CA GLN A 56 -2.46 -19.98 -17.23
C GLN A 56 -1.27 -19.26 -17.88
N SER A 57 -0.05 -19.75 -17.61
CA SER A 57 1.19 -19.10 -18.09
C SER A 57 1.30 -19.01 -19.61
N ASP A 58 0.86 -20.03 -20.36
CA ASP A 58 0.90 -20.03 -21.82
C ASP A 58 0.04 -18.92 -22.44
N LEU A 59 -1.18 -18.72 -21.92
CA LEU A 59 -2.10 -17.68 -22.39
C LEU A 59 -1.58 -16.28 -22.01
N MET A 60 -1.06 -16.13 -20.80
CA MET A 60 -0.39 -14.91 -20.35
C MET A 60 0.76 -14.53 -21.31
N ILE A 61 1.58 -15.50 -21.69
CA ILE A 61 2.71 -15.31 -22.61
C ILE A 61 2.25 -14.88 -24.00
N GLU A 62 1.18 -15.48 -24.54
CA GLU A 62 0.62 -15.04 -25.81
C GLU A 62 0.14 -13.58 -25.76
N LEU A 63 -0.51 -13.19 -24.67
CA LEU A 63 -0.99 -11.83 -24.45
C LEU A 63 0.17 -10.84 -24.33
N ILE A 64 1.22 -11.18 -23.57
CA ILE A 64 2.42 -10.34 -23.46
C ILE A 64 3.04 -10.09 -24.84
N LYS A 65 3.19 -11.14 -25.66
CA LYS A 65 3.75 -11.03 -27.01
C LYS A 65 2.91 -10.16 -27.94
N LYS A 66 1.58 -10.25 -27.84
CA LYS A 66 0.64 -9.49 -28.69
C LYS A 66 0.50 -8.03 -28.27
N LEU A 67 0.37 -7.78 -26.98
CA LEU A 67 -0.02 -6.48 -26.42
C LEU A 67 1.18 -5.64 -25.99
N LYS A 68 2.34 -6.27 -25.76
CA LYS A 68 3.59 -5.61 -25.34
C LYS A 68 3.39 -4.65 -24.15
N PRO A 69 2.89 -5.14 -23.00
CA PRO A 69 2.62 -4.30 -21.84
C PRO A 69 3.93 -3.78 -21.22
N GLN A 70 3.83 -2.78 -20.36
CA GLN A 70 5.00 -2.29 -19.62
C GLN A 70 5.17 -3.03 -18.28
N VAL A 71 4.06 -3.47 -17.68
CA VAL A 71 4.02 -4.21 -16.41
C VAL A 71 3.14 -5.44 -16.56
N VAL A 72 3.60 -6.55 -16.01
CA VAL A 72 2.85 -7.82 -15.92
C VAL A 72 2.80 -8.23 -14.46
N VAL A 73 1.60 -8.52 -13.96
CA VAL A 73 1.39 -9.09 -12.62
C VAL A 73 0.67 -10.43 -12.78
N THR A 74 1.28 -11.52 -12.33
CA THR A 74 0.70 -12.86 -12.53
C THR A 74 0.98 -13.80 -11.37
N GLY A 75 0.09 -14.77 -11.16
CA GLY A 75 0.40 -15.97 -10.38
C GLY A 75 0.92 -17.10 -11.27
N LEU A 76 1.06 -18.29 -10.69
CA LEU A 76 1.26 -19.56 -11.42
C LEU A 76 0.20 -20.56 -11.01
N ALA A 77 -0.30 -21.34 -11.97
CA ALA A 77 -1.21 -22.43 -11.66
C ALA A 77 -0.53 -23.52 -10.81
N GLN A 78 -1.32 -24.27 -10.05
CA GLN A 78 -0.83 -25.26 -9.08
C GLN A 78 0.14 -26.31 -9.66
N PHE A 79 -0.03 -26.68 -10.92
CA PHE A 79 0.87 -27.63 -11.59
C PHE A 79 2.12 -26.96 -12.20
N GLU A 80 2.02 -25.68 -12.57
CA GLU A 80 3.10 -24.90 -13.18
C GLU A 80 4.15 -24.49 -12.15
N VAL A 81 3.75 -24.31 -10.89
CA VAL A 81 4.65 -23.90 -9.82
C VAL A 81 5.61 -25.01 -9.38
N ILE A 82 5.39 -26.28 -9.75
CA ILE A 82 6.18 -27.41 -9.26
C ILE A 82 7.59 -27.41 -9.86
N THR A 83 7.72 -26.99 -11.12
CA THR A 83 8.98 -26.91 -11.88
C THR A 83 9.30 -25.46 -12.25
N SER A 84 10.55 -25.16 -12.61
CA SER A 84 10.95 -23.80 -12.99
C SER A 84 10.57 -23.42 -14.43
N SER A 85 10.02 -24.35 -15.22
CA SER A 85 9.85 -24.19 -16.68
C SER A 85 8.93 -23.03 -17.07
N SER A 86 7.72 -22.94 -16.50
CA SER A 86 6.78 -21.85 -16.79
C SER A 86 7.33 -20.49 -16.34
N PHE A 87 7.99 -20.47 -15.18
CA PHE A 87 8.62 -19.27 -14.66
C PHE A 87 9.76 -18.77 -15.56
N LEU A 88 10.64 -19.67 -16.01
CA LEU A 88 11.72 -19.35 -16.96
C LEU A 88 11.16 -18.78 -18.28
N HIS A 89 10.09 -19.35 -18.81
CA HIS A 89 9.47 -18.89 -20.05
C HIS A 89 8.87 -17.48 -19.87
N LEU A 90 8.20 -17.21 -18.74
CA LEU A 90 7.73 -15.86 -18.39
C LEU A 90 8.89 -14.87 -18.26
N LEU A 91 9.97 -15.23 -17.57
CA LEU A 91 11.16 -14.37 -17.44
C LEU A 91 11.75 -14.03 -18.80
N GLN A 92 11.89 -15.01 -19.69
CA GLN A 92 12.44 -14.82 -21.02
C GLN A 92 11.55 -13.90 -21.87
N VAL A 93 10.24 -14.17 -21.94
CA VAL A 93 9.33 -13.38 -22.78
C VAL A 93 9.21 -11.95 -22.27
N THR A 94 9.13 -11.76 -20.95
CA THR A 94 9.09 -10.40 -20.38
C THR A 94 10.39 -9.63 -20.61
N LYS A 95 11.54 -10.32 -20.60
CA LYS A 95 12.83 -9.72 -20.96
C LYS A 95 12.91 -9.33 -22.43
N GLU A 96 12.43 -10.18 -23.34
CA GLU A 96 12.41 -9.95 -24.81
C GLU A 96 11.50 -8.79 -25.24
N ILE A 97 10.53 -8.42 -24.41
CA ILE A 97 9.60 -7.31 -24.69
C ILE A 97 9.97 -6.05 -23.90
N GLY A 98 10.83 -6.17 -22.89
CA GLY A 98 11.14 -5.07 -21.96
C GLY A 98 10.07 -4.82 -20.88
N CYS A 99 9.26 -5.83 -20.56
CA CYS A 99 8.24 -5.76 -19.51
C CYS A 99 8.84 -5.94 -18.12
N ARG A 100 8.28 -5.25 -17.12
CA ARG A 100 8.54 -5.57 -15.70
C ARG A 100 7.56 -6.65 -15.22
N LEU A 101 8.08 -7.71 -14.61
CA LEU A 101 7.31 -8.84 -14.10
C LEU A 101 7.18 -8.80 -12.57
N PHE A 102 5.97 -8.86 -12.06
CA PHE A 102 5.66 -9.17 -10.66
C PHE A 102 5.00 -10.54 -10.61
N LEU A 103 5.70 -11.53 -10.07
CA LEU A 103 5.18 -12.88 -9.92
C LEU A 103 4.70 -13.09 -8.48
N ASP A 104 3.42 -13.35 -8.31
CA ASP A 104 2.85 -13.74 -7.02
C ASP A 104 2.92 -15.25 -6.81
N ILE A 105 3.60 -15.67 -5.75
CA ILE A 105 3.66 -17.08 -5.34
C ILE A 105 3.01 -17.30 -3.97
N SER A 106 2.23 -16.35 -3.46
CA SER A 106 1.65 -16.39 -2.11
C SER A 106 0.92 -17.70 -1.81
N ASP A 107 0.07 -18.18 -2.72
CA ASP A 107 -0.68 -19.44 -2.55
C ASP A 107 0.22 -20.68 -2.50
N HIS A 108 1.42 -20.59 -3.08
CA HIS A 108 2.41 -21.68 -3.16
C HIS A 108 3.58 -21.49 -2.20
N PHE A 109 3.57 -20.43 -1.41
CA PHE A 109 4.57 -20.17 -0.39
C PHE A 109 4.21 -20.96 0.87
N GLU A 110 5.06 -21.91 1.25
CA GLU A 110 4.83 -22.79 2.38
C GLU A 110 6.07 -22.83 3.28
N LEU A 111 5.88 -22.38 4.52
CA LEU A 111 6.88 -22.46 5.57
C LEU A 111 6.50 -23.61 6.50
N SER A 112 6.87 -24.83 6.12
CA SER A 112 6.65 -26.04 6.91
C SER A 112 7.95 -26.83 7.04
N SER A 113 7.96 -27.86 7.89
CA SER A 113 9.12 -28.74 8.04
C SER A 113 9.37 -29.62 6.81
N LEU A 114 8.38 -29.75 5.92
CA LEU A 114 8.43 -30.54 4.69
C LEU A 114 7.72 -29.75 3.57
N PRO A 115 8.30 -28.62 3.11
CA PRO A 115 7.63 -27.76 2.15
C PRO A 115 7.47 -28.47 0.80
N ALA A 116 6.35 -28.20 0.12
CA ALA A 116 6.13 -28.70 -1.23
C ALA A 116 7.21 -28.18 -2.21
N SER A 117 7.44 -28.92 -3.30
CA SER A 117 8.33 -28.47 -4.38
C SER A 117 7.81 -27.19 -5.02
N ASN A 118 8.62 -26.14 -5.00
CA ASN A 118 8.34 -24.87 -5.66
C ASN A 118 9.47 -24.52 -6.63
N GLY A 119 9.16 -24.52 -7.92
CA GLY A 119 10.07 -24.26 -9.04
C GLY A 119 10.63 -22.84 -9.05
N VAL A 120 9.89 -21.85 -8.54
CA VAL A 120 10.37 -20.48 -8.40
C VAL A 120 11.45 -20.41 -7.32
N LEU A 121 11.19 -21.01 -6.15
CA LEU A 121 12.18 -21.05 -5.06
C LEU A 121 13.42 -21.88 -5.44
N LYS A 122 13.25 -23.00 -6.18
CA LYS A 122 14.37 -23.77 -6.74
C LYS A 122 15.21 -22.93 -7.70
N TYR A 123 14.56 -22.17 -8.59
CA TYR A 123 15.26 -21.24 -9.47
C TYR A 123 16.08 -20.21 -8.67
N LEU A 124 15.49 -19.59 -7.64
CA LEU A 124 16.17 -18.60 -6.79
C LEU A 124 17.34 -19.17 -5.97
N ALA A 125 17.31 -20.47 -5.67
CA ALA A 125 18.42 -21.14 -4.99
C ALA A 125 19.65 -21.30 -5.89
N GLU A 126 19.45 -21.41 -7.20
CA GLU A 126 20.50 -21.67 -8.20
C GLU A 126 20.91 -20.41 -8.99
N ASN A 127 19.99 -19.45 -9.15
CA ASN A 127 20.14 -18.32 -10.08
C ASN A 127 19.83 -16.99 -9.39
N GLN A 128 20.40 -15.90 -9.90
CA GLN A 128 19.96 -14.56 -9.54
C GLN A 128 18.63 -14.23 -10.22
N LEU A 129 17.74 -13.53 -9.50
CA LEU A 129 16.51 -13.01 -10.09
C LEU A 129 16.84 -11.89 -11.08
N PRO A 130 16.34 -11.95 -12.34
CA PRO A 130 16.58 -10.88 -13.31
C PRO A 130 16.06 -9.51 -12.85
N SER A 131 16.69 -8.43 -13.30
CA SER A 131 16.40 -7.05 -12.83
C SER A 131 15.03 -6.51 -13.22
N HIS A 132 14.37 -7.13 -14.20
CA HIS A 132 13.00 -6.82 -14.59
C HIS A 132 11.95 -7.59 -13.79
N ALA A 133 12.34 -8.53 -12.93
CA ALA A 133 11.42 -9.37 -12.18
C ALA A 133 11.47 -9.11 -10.67
N ALA A 134 10.31 -9.21 -10.03
CA ALA A 134 10.15 -9.24 -8.58
C ALA A 134 9.19 -10.36 -8.19
N ILE A 135 9.46 -11.03 -7.06
CA ILE A 135 8.61 -12.10 -6.54
C ILE A 135 7.86 -11.59 -5.32
N ILE A 136 6.54 -11.82 -5.27
CA ILE A 136 5.68 -11.49 -4.15
C ILE A 136 5.39 -12.80 -3.38
N CYS A 137 5.68 -12.78 -2.08
CA CYS A 137 5.48 -13.91 -1.17
C CYS A 137 4.62 -13.47 0.02
N GLY A 138 3.30 -13.64 -0.07
CA GLY A 138 2.35 -13.43 1.02
C GLY A 138 2.27 -14.63 1.97
N LEU A 139 2.21 -14.36 3.26
CA LEU A 139 1.99 -15.35 4.32
C LEU A 139 0.49 -15.65 4.52
N VAL A 140 -0.20 -15.94 3.43
CA VAL A 140 -1.67 -16.08 3.36
C VAL A 140 -2.20 -17.35 4.04
N LYS A 141 -1.32 -18.31 4.38
CA LYS A 141 -1.68 -19.58 5.04
C LYS A 141 -1.70 -19.49 6.57
N ASN A 142 -1.58 -18.29 7.15
CA ASN A 142 -1.69 -18.09 8.58
C ASN A 142 -3.12 -18.40 9.07
N LYS A 143 -3.30 -19.56 9.71
CA LYS A 143 -4.57 -19.98 10.30
C LYS A 143 -4.79 -19.50 11.73
N VAL A 144 -3.74 -18.96 12.37
CA VAL A 144 -3.82 -18.49 13.76
C VAL A 144 -4.40 -17.08 13.80
N TYR A 145 -3.86 -16.19 12.96
CA TYR A 145 -4.31 -14.80 12.80
C TYR A 145 -4.39 -14.48 11.31
N SER A 146 -5.52 -14.83 10.69
CA SER A 146 -5.71 -14.62 9.24
C SER A 146 -5.79 -13.15 8.84
N ASP A 147 -6.04 -12.28 9.81
CA ASP A 147 -6.06 -10.82 9.71
C ASP A 147 -4.65 -10.20 9.76
N LEU A 148 -3.68 -10.87 10.39
CA LEU A 148 -2.29 -10.44 10.41
C LEU A 148 -1.56 -10.98 9.18
N GLU A 149 -1.85 -10.47 7.98
CA GLU A 149 -1.15 -10.85 6.76
C GLU A 149 0.12 -10.01 6.56
N VAL A 150 1.25 -10.67 6.28
CA VAL A 150 2.48 -10.01 5.82
C VAL A 150 2.89 -10.57 4.47
N ALA A 151 3.40 -9.70 3.59
CA ALA A 151 3.98 -10.11 2.31
C ALA A 151 5.39 -9.54 2.14
N PHE A 152 6.24 -10.33 1.49
CA PHE A 152 7.58 -9.93 1.09
C PHE A 152 7.61 -9.68 -0.40
N VAL A 153 8.41 -8.71 -0.82
CA VAL A 153 8.79 -8.56 -2.22
C VAL A 153 10.28 -8.81 -2.34
N ILE A 154 10.64 -9.80 -3.14
CA ILE A 154 12.03 -10.20 -3.39
C ILE A 154 12.46 -9.59 -4.73
N SER A 155 13.55 -8.83 -4.69
CA SER A 155 14.20 -8.23 -5.85
C SER A 155 15.70 -8.17 -5.60
N GLU A 156 16.51 -8.54 -6.59
CA GLU A 156 17.99 -8.43 -6.53
C GLU A 156 18.48 -7.01 -6.84
N VAL A 157 17.59 -6.13 -7.32
CA VAL A 157 17.91 -4.73 -7.60
C VAL A 157 17.65 -3.88 -6.34
N ASP A 158 18.73 -3.41 -5.72
CA ASP A 158 18.69 -2.55 -4.51
C ASP A 158 17.77 -1.33 -4.68
N GLY A 159 17.88 -0.65 -5.84
CA GLY A 159 17.04 0.50 -6.14
C GLY A 159 15.53 0.21 -6.16
N ILE A 160 15.13 -0.99 -6.60
CA ILE A 160 13.73 -1.42 -6.61
C ILE A 160 13.28 -1.78 -5.20
N SER A 161 14.09 -2.53 -4.45
CA SER A 161 13.78 -2.89 -3.06
C SER A 161 13.58 -1.64 -2.19
N LYS A 162 14.49 -0.67 -2.28
CA LYS A 162 14.37 0.63 -1.58
C LYS A 162 13.15 1.42 -2.03
N ALA A 163 12.87 1.46 -3.33
CA ALA A 163 11.69 2.17 -3.85
C ALA A 163 10.37 1.54 -3.37
N LEU A 164 10.27 0.21 -3.38
CA LEU A 164 9.09 -0.51 -2.87
C LEU A 164 8.92 -0.32 -1.36
N SER A 165 10.00 -0.40 -0.59
CA SER A 165 9.97 -0.16 0.86
C SER A 165 9.44 1.25 1.19
N LYS A 166 10.01 2.28 0.55
CA LYS A 166 9.51 3.66 0.67
C LYS A 166 8.07 3.83 0.17
N THR A 167 7.68 3.11 -0.87
CA THR A 167 6.30 3.15 -1.38
C THR A 167 5.32 2.62 -0.33
N VAL A 168 5.66 1.52 0.34
CA VAL A 168 4.85 0.98 1.44
C VAL A 168 4.80 1.96 2.61
N GLU A 169 5.90 2.62 2.96
CA GLU A 169 5.90 3.66 4.00
C GLU A 169 4.97 4.84 3.64
N VAL A 170 4.97 5.27 2.38
CA VAL A 170 4.07 6.33 1.87
C VAL A 170 2.61 5.89 1.87
N LEU A 171 2.34 4.63 1.51
CA LEU A 171 0.98 4.15 1.27
C LEU A 171 0.29 3.52 2.49
N GLU A 172 1.02 2.74 3.28
CA GLU A 172 0.48 2.05 4.45
C GLU A 172 1.04 2.59 5.76
N GLY A 173 2.18 3.29 5.72
CA GLY A 173 2.93 3.67 6.90
C GLY A 173 3.86 2.54 7.35
N HIS A 174 4.14 2.48 8.65
CA HIS A 174 5.00 1.45 9.21
C HIS A 174 4.20 0.16 9.45
N THR A 175 4.84 -0.99 9.22
CA THR A 175 4.29 -2.30 9.58
C THR A 175 3.89 -2.31 11.06
N ALA A 176 2.69 -2.79 11.38
CA ALA A 176 2.22 -2.85 12.76
C ALA A 176 3.19 -3.63 13.67
N ILE A 177 3.46 -3.10 14.87
CA ILE A 177 4.40 -3.70 15.84
C ILE A 177 4.00 -5.16 16.17
N ILE A 178 2.70 -5.43 16.25
CA ILE A 178 2.20 -6.78 16.51
C ILE A 178 2.55 -7.75 15.37
N SER A 179 2.41 -7.33 14.11
CA SER A 179 2.80 -8.13 12.94
C SER A 179 4.31 -8.35 12.91
N GLN A 180 5.10 -7.31 13.19
CA GLN A 180 6.56 -7.44 13.30
C GLN A 180 6.97 -8.45 14.38
N TYR A 181 6.37 -8.39 15.57
CA TYR A 181 6.68 -9.29 16.67
C TYR A 181 6.23 -10.72 16.37
N TYR A 182 4.98 -10.90 15.92
CA TYR A 182 4.41 -12.20 15.62
C TYR A 182 5.23 -12.94 14.56
N TYR A 183 5.46 -12.30 13.41
CA TYR A 183 6.24 -12.91 12.35
C TYR A 183 7.73 -12.99 12.67
N GLY A 184 8.29 -12.03 13.42
CA GLY A 184 9.66 -12.10 13.91
C GLY A 184 9.91 -13.35 14.76
N CYS A 185 9.02 -13.63 15.72
CA CYS A 185 9.07 -14.86 16.51
C CYS A 185 8.85 -16.11 15.62
N LEU A 186 7.85 -16.08 14.73
CA LEU A 186 7.54 -17.21 13.85
C LEU A 186 8.75 -17.58 12.96
N PHE A 187 9.40 -16.59 12.34
CA PHE A 187 10.58 -16.83 11.54
C PHE A 187 11.76 -17.28 12.39
N HIS A 188 11.95 -16.71 13.58
CA HIS A 188 13.00 -17.16 14.48
C HIS A 188 12.85 -18.65 14.80
N GLU A 189 11.65 -19.09 15.17
CA GLU A 189 11.36 -20.51 15.47
C GLU A 189 11.48 -21.39 14.22
N LEU A 190 10.83 -21.03 13.11
CA LEU A 190 10.84 -21.83 11.89
C LEU A 190 12.23 -21.96 11.26
N LEU A 191 13.05 -20.90 11.34
CA LEU A 191 14.43 -20.90 10.81
C LEU A 191 15.46 -21.42 11.82
N ALA A 192 15.12 -21.49 13.12
CA ALA A 192 15.95 -22.14 14.14
C ALA A 192 16.02 -23.66 13.96
N PHE A 193 14.99 -24.28 13.38
CA PHE A 193 15.07 -25.63 12.84
C PHE A 193 15.97 -25.64 11.62
N GLN A 194 17.28 -25.72 11.86
CA GLN A 194 18.27 -25.88 10.81
C GLN A 194 17.97 -27.18 10.07
N LEU A 195 17.56 -27.08 8.80
CA LEU A 195 17.59 -28.22 7.87
C LEU A 195 19.00 -28.80 7.94
N ALA A 196 19.08 -30.08 8.29
CA ALA A 196 20.32 -30.85 8.36
C ALA A 196 20.87 -31.09 6.95
N ASP A 197 21.29 -30.02 6.27
CA ASP A 197 22.07 -29.99 5.02
C ASP A 197 22.13 -28.53 4.51
N ARG A 198 22.68 -27.62 5.31
CA ARG A 198 23.09 -26.31 4.79
C ARG A 198 24.29 -26.55 3.86
N HIS A 199 24.00 -26.76 2.58
CA HIS A 199 25.03 -26.63 1.55
C HIS A 199 25.61 -25.21 1.65
N ALA A 200 26.92 -25.08 1.43
CA ALA A 200 27.51 -23.76 1.22
C ALA A 200 26.70 -23.04 0.13
N PRO A 201 26.44 -21.72 0.25
CA PRO A 201 25.72 -21.00 -0.79
C PRO A 201 26.43 -21.27 -2.12
N ALA A 202 25.75 -21.94 -3.05
CA ALA A 202 26.27 -22.08 -4.40
C ALA A 202 26.47 -20.67 -4.97
N GLU A 203 27.56 -20.45 -5.70
CA GLU A 203 27.72 -19.23 -6.47
C GLU A 203 26.54 -19.15 -7.44
N ARG A 204 25.60 -18.24 -7.19
CA ARG A 204 24.45 -18.05 -8.08
C ARG A 204 24.95 -17.51 -9.40
N GLU A 205 24.50 -18.09 -10.50
CA GLU A 205 24.84 -17.60 -11.81
C GLU A 205 24.33 -16.16 -11.98
N SER A 206 25.24 -15.25 -12.36
CA SER A 206 24.92 -13.86 -12.63
C SER A 206 24.67 -13.68 -14.12
N GLU A 207 23.47 -13.22 -14.49
CA GLU A 207 23.15 -12.89 -15.87
C GLU A 207 23.96 -11.65 -16.33
N LYS A 208 24.99 -11.89 -17.15
CA LYS A 208 25.69 -10.84 -17.89
C LYS A 208 24.97 -10.58 -19.21
N THR A 209 23.95 -9.73 -19.25
CA THR A 209 23.37 -9.31 -20.54
C THR A 209 22.73 -7.92 -20.47
N LYS A 210 22.83 -7.18 -21.59
CA LYS A 210 22.23 -5.85 -21.76
C LYS A 210 20.70 -5.97 -21.64
N SER A 211 20.11 -5.27 -20.67
CA SER A 211 18.66 -5.13 -20.60
C SER A 211 18.18 -4.21 -21.72
N GLU A 212 17.08 -4.56 -22.36
CA GLU A 212 16.28 -3.58 -23.10
C GLU A 212 15.78 -2.47 -22.14
N GLU A 213 15.31 -1.35 -22.67
CA GLU A 213 14.77 -0.25 -21.85
C GLU A 213 13.50 -0.69 -21.13
N ILE A 214 13.66 -1.22 -19.92
CA ILE A 214 12.55 -1.56 -19.02
C ILE A 214 11.97 -0.26 -18.44
N ILE A 215 10.65 -0.23 -18.21
CA ILE A 215 9.98 0.89 -17.55
C ILE A 215 10.69 1.28 -16.23
N GLY A 216 11.05 2.56 -16.15
CA GLY A 216 11.59 3.20 -14.96
C GLY A 216 10.50 3.66 -14.00
N PHE A 217 10.89 4.28 -12.89
CA PHE A 217 9.94 4.87 -11.96
C PHE A 217 9.23 6.08 -12.59
N SER A 218 7.98 6.29 -12.21
CA SER A 218 7.20 7.46 -12.63
C SER A 218 7.83 8.75 -12.11
N SER A 219 7.60 9.87 -12.81
CA SER A 219 8.11 11.18 -12.38
C SER A 219 7.60 11.58 -10.98
N SER A 220 6.32 11.26 -10.69
CA SER A 220 5.72 11.45 -9.36
C SER A 220 6.44 10.61 -8.30
N ALA A 221 6.67 9.33 -8.56
CA ALA A 221 7.40 8.45 -7.65
C ALA A 221 8.84 8.93 -7.43
N VAL A 222 9.59 9.29 -8.48
CA VAL A 222 10.97 9.78 -8.33
C VAL A 222 11.03 11.03 -7.45
N SER A 223 10.05 11.94 -7.57
CA SER A 223 10.01 13.16 -6.76
C SER A 223 9.74 12.86 -5.28
N VAL A 224 8.82 11.94 -5.00
CA VAL A 224 8.40 11.59 -3.63
C VAL A 224 9.42 10.67 -2.94
N LEU A 225 9.99 9.70 -3.64
CA LEU A 225 10.96 8.77 -3.07
C LEU A 225 12.29 9.43 -2.68
N LYS A 226 12.56 10.63 -3.21
CA LYS A 226 13.69 11.49 -2.83
C LYS A 226 13.37 12.42 -1.67
N ASP A 227 12.12 12.49 -1.22
CA ASP A 227 11.72 13.33 -0.12
C ASP A 227 12.40 12.87 1.18
N ALA A 228 12.85 13.85 1.97
CA ALA A 228 13.59 13.61 3.21
C ALA A 228 12.68 13.12 4.34
N GLU A 229 11.37 13.29 4.21
CA GLU A 229 10.38 12.84 5.20
C GLU A 229 10.12 11.32 5.18
N LEU A 230 10.67 10.61 4.19
CA LEU A 230 10.58 9.15 4.11
C LEU A 230 11.80 8.51 4.75
N SER A 231 11.55 7.77 5.82
CA SER A 231 12.55 7.08 6.61
C SER A 231 12.62 5.61 6.22
N VAL A 232 13.59 5.26 5.37
CA VAL A 232 14.04 3.85 5.33
C VAL A 232 14.98 3.70 6.51
N THR A 233 14.52 3.01 7.55
CA THR A 233 15.35 2.62 8.69
C THR A 233 16.53 1.79 8.18
N GLU A 234 17.65 2.45 7.90
CA GLU A 234 18.95 1.80 7.91
C GLU A 234 19.27 1.52 9.39
N ILE A 235 19.35 0.23 9.74
CA ILE A 235 19.41 -0.29 11.12
C ILE A 235 20.73 0.09 11.84
N ASP A 236 21.63 0.82 11.18
CA ASP A 236 23.04 0.78 11.50
C ASP A 236 23.59 1.92 12.37
N ASP A 237 22.75 2.78 12.96
CA ASP A 237 23.30 3.82 13.84
C ASP A 237 22.55 3.96 15.17
N THR A 238 23.07 3.27 16.20
CA THR A 238 22.62 3.35 17.61
C THR A 238 22.82 4.74 18.24
N SER A 239 23.36 5.70 17.48
CA SER A 239 23.59 7.08 17.90
C SER A 239 22.49 8.07 17.47
N VAL A 240 21.56 7.66 16.60
CA VAL A 240 20.51 8.55 16.08
C VAL A 240 19.38 8.71 17.09
N ILE A 241 19.11 9.96 17.48
CA ILE A 241 17.94 10.30 18.29
C ILE A 241 16.80 10.69 17.34
N HIS A 242 15.80 9.81 17.23
CA HIS A 242 14.61 10.04 16.44
C HIS A 242 13.65 11.01 17.13
N MET A 243 13.52 12.22 16.57
CA MET A 243 12.51 13.23 16.97
C MET A 243 11.46 13.46 15.87
N ASP A 244 11.50 12.62 14.84
CA ASP A 244 10.72 12.66 13.60
C ASP A 244 9.55 11.66 13.59
N VAL A 245 9.41 10.86 14.65
CA VAL A 245 8.42 9.78 14.74
C VAL A 245 7.13 10.26 15.41
N ASP A 246 6.05 10.27 14.64
CA ASP A 246 4.67 10.54 15.11
C ASP A 246 4.02 9.28 15.68
N GLN A 247 4.64 8.67 16.71
CA GLN A 247 4.13 7.48 17.40
C GLN A 247 4.30 7.58 18.91
N SER A 248 3.38 6.96 19.65
CA SER A 248 3.51 6.80 21.08
C SER A 248 4.45 5.64 21.41
N PHE A 249 5.46 5.91 22.23
CA PHE A 249 6.35 4.88 22.79
C PHE A 249 5.84 4.32 24.13
N LEU A 250 4.60 4.66 24.52
CA LEU A 250 3.99 4.10 25.72
C LEU A 250 3.71 2.60 25.52
N PRO A 251 3.92 1.78 26.56
CA PRO A 251 3.63 0.36 26.47
C PRO A 251 2.14 0.12 26.26
N MET A 252 1.81 -0.89 25.44
CA MET A 252 0.43 -1.30 25.23
C MET A 252 -0.26 -1.63 26.57
N PRO A 253 -1.50 -1.12 26.83
CA PRO A 253 -2.22 -1.35 28.06
C PRO A 253 -2.40 -2.83 28.38
N THR A 254 -2.30 -3.20 29.66
CA THR A 254 -2.41 -4.60 30.11
C THR A 254 -3.75 -5.24 29.75
N SER A 255 -4.84 -4.48 29.76
CA SER A 255 -6.17 -4.95 29.35
C SER A 255 -6.19 -5.40 27.89
N VAL A 256 -5.54 -4.65 26.99
CA VAL A 256 -5.43 -5.01 25.56
C VAL A 256 -4.58 -6.27 25.39
N LYS A 257 -3.44 -6.36 26.11
CA LYS A 257 -2.60 -7.57 26.12
C LYS A 257 -3.39 -8.81 26.59
N ALA A 258 -4.17 -8.67 27.65
CA ALA A 258 -4.99 -9.75 28.20
C ALA A 258 -6.08 -10.19 27.21
N ALA A 259 -6.76 -9.24 26.56
CA ALA A 259 -7.77 -9.54 25.55
C ALA A 259 -7.17 -10.28 24.32
N ILE A 260 -6.01 -9.84 23.83
CA ILE A 260 -5.29 -10.53 22.75
C ILE A 260 -4.93 -11.95 23.19
N PHE A 261 -4.41 -12.13 24.40
CA PHE A 261 -4.08 -13.47 24.91
C PHE A 261 -5.30 -14.37 25.09
N GLU A 262 -6.40 -13.85 25.62
CA GLU A 262 -7.66 -14.58 25.74
C GLU A 262 -8.18 -15.01 24.36
N SER A 263 -8.13 -14.12 23.37
CA SER A 263 -8.56 -14.38 22.00
C SER A 263 -7.77 -15.55 21.40
N PHE A 264 -6.46 -15.58 21.63
CA PHE A 264 -5.58 -16.66 21.20
C PHE A 264 -5.92 -18.01 21.84
N VAL A 265 -6.17 -18.02 23.16
CA VAL A 265 -6.45 -19.25 23.92
C VAL A 265 -7.82 -19.82 23.56
N ARG A 266 -8.81 -18.96 23.33
CA ARG A 266 -10.18 -19.39 23.03
C ARG A 266 -10.32 -20.02 21.65
N GLN A 267 -9.60 -19.50 20.64
CA GLN A 267 -9.58 -19.92 19.22
C GLN A 267 -10.94 -19.91 18.48
N ASN A 268 -12.06 -19.93 19.19
CA ASN A 268 -13.43 -19.94 18.68
C ASN A 268 -14.14 -18.66 19.13
N ILE A 269 -13.85 -17.56 18.45
CA ILE A 269 -14.49 -16.26 18.67
C ILE A 269 -15.59 -16.10 17.62
N SER A 270 -16.79 -15.71 18.05
CA SER A 270 -17.91 -15.51 17.13
C SER A 270 -17.75 -14.23 16.32
N GLU A 271 -18.38 -14.16 15.13
CA GLU A 271 -18.39 -12.94 14.30
C GLU A 271 -18.92 -11.71 15.07
N ALA A 272 -19.87 -11.91 15.98
CA ALA A 272 -20.41 -10.84 16.82
C ALA A 272 -19.42 -10.32 17.87
N GLU A 273 -18.46 -11.16 18.31
CA GLU A 273 -17.42 -10.76 19.27
C GLU A 273 -16.26 -10.02 18.61
N VAL A 274 -16.02 -10.23 17.32
CA VAL A 274 -15.01 -9.48 16.54
C VAL A 274 -15.58 -8.20 15.92
N ASP A 275 -16.90 -8.03 15.92
CA ASP A 275 -17.53 -6.80 15.42
C ASP A 275 -17.30 -5.63 16.39
N VAL A 276 -16.43 -4.72 15.98
CA VAL A 276 -16.10 -3.50 16.74
C VAL A 276 -17.10 -2.35 16.50
N ASN A 277 -18.03 -2.47 15.54
CA ASN A 277 -18.98 -1.41 15.20
C ASN A 277 -19.81 -0.91 16.40
N PRO A 278 -20.37 -1.78 17.26
CA PRO A 278 -21.18 -1.32 18.40
C PRO A 278 -20.35 -0.51 19.39
N SER A 279 -19.13 -0.97 19.69
CA SER A 279 -18.20 -0.32 20.61
C SER A 279 -17.74 1.05 20.08
N ILE A 280 -17.45 1.15 18.78
CA ILE A 280 -17.09 2.42 18.14
C ILE A 280 -18.28 3.38 18.14
N THR A 281 -19.46 2.90 17.78
CA THR A 281 -20.71 3.69 17.84
C THR A 281 -20.94 4.24 19.24
N GLN A 282 -20.82 3.41 20.27
CA GLN A 282 -20.98 3.82 21.66
C GLN A 282 -19.91 4.83 22.07
N SER A 283 -18.64 4.62 21.70
CA SER A 283 -17.53 5.54 22.00
C SER A 283 -17.72 6.89 21.34
N VAL A 284 -18.12 6.92 20.06
CA VAL A 284 -18.39 8.14 19.30
C VAL A 284 -19.55 8.92 19.93
N TRP A 285 -20.61 8.23 20.34
CA TRP A 285 -21.72 8.84 21.06
C TRP A 285 -21.31 9.37 22.44
N SER A 286 -20.62 8.58 23.27
CA SER A 286 -20.30 8.95 24.64
C SER A 286 -19.28 10.08 24.73
N ASN A 287 -18.29 10.10 23.83
CA ASN A 287 -17.18 11.04 23.89
C ASN A 287 -17.44 12.31 23.08
N TYR A 288 -18.19 12.20 21.97
CA TYR A 288 -18.39 13.32 21.04
C TYR A 288 -19.85 13.69 20.81
N GLY A 289 -20.81 12.95 21.38
CA GLY A 289 -22.24 13.23 21.22
C GLY A 289 -22.77 12.99 19.80
N PHE A 290 -22.01 12.32 18.93
CA PHE A 290 -22.39 12.11 17.54
C PHE A 290 -23.25 10.86 17.39
N GLN A 291 -24.48 11.03 16.93
CA GLN A 291 -25.43 9.93 16.75
C GLN A 291 -25.18 9.23 15.40
N THR A 292 -24.80 7.96 15.44
CA THR A 292 -24.71 7.13 14.23
C THR A 292 -26.12 6.68 13.81
N LYS A 293 -26.35 6.61 12.51
CA LYS A 293 -27.62 6.13 11.92
C LYS A 293 -27.42 4.72 11.38
N SER A 294 -28.52 4.03 11.08
CA SER A 294 -28.45 2.72 10.40
C SER A 294 -27.74 2.76 9.04
N SER A 295 -27.62 3.94 8.43
CA SER A 295 -26.88 4.18 7.18
C SER A 295 -25.41 4.56 7.38
N THR A 296 -24.91 4.63 8.63
CA THR A 296 -23.50 4.93 8.90
C THR A 296 -22.66 3.71 8.58
N GLY A 297 -21.77 3.82 7.59
CA GLY A 297 -20.75 2.82 7.29
C GLY A 297 -19.47 3.09 8.06
N PHE A 298 -18.79 2.03 8.49
CA PHE A 298 -17.45 2.09 9.07
C PHE A 298 -16.46 1.46 8.12
N VAL A 299 -15.31 2.11 7.97
CA VAL A 299 -14.19 1.62 7.17
C VAL A 299 -12.97 1.58 8.06
N TYR A 300 -12.27 0.45 8.03
CA TYR A 300 -11.09 0.18 8.84
C TYR A 300 -9.87 0.01 7.94
N ALA A 301 -8.72 0.39 8.47
CA ALA A 301 -7.43 0.00 7.92
C ALA A 301 -6.41 -0.11 9.06
N ASP A 302 -5.26 -0.71 8.77
CA ASP A 302 -4.20 -0.96 9.75
C ASP A 302 -3.55 0.32 10.28
N GLY A 303 -3.75 1.46 9.58
CA GLY A 303 -3.22 2.75 9.99
C GLY A 303 -3.95 3.94 9.39
N SER A 304 -3.75 5.12 10.00
CA SER A 304 -4.33 6.38 9.51
C SER A 304 -3.83 6.77 8.11
N GLN A 305 -2.61 6.37 7.75
CA GLN A 305 -2.02 6.59 6.44
C GLN A 305 -2.77 5.81 5.35
N ALA A 306 -3.03 4.52 5.58
CA ALA A 306 -3.79 3.67 4.68
C ALA A 306 -5.21 4.23 4.43
N LEU A 307 -5.93 4.64 5.49
CA LEU A 307 -7.24 5.29 5.37
C LEU A 307 -7.19 6.59 4.56
N PHE A 308 -6.19 7.44 4.84
CA PHE A 308 -6.00 8.68 4.09
C PHE A 308 -5.76 8.40 2.60
N ASN A 309 -4.96 7.40 2.26
CA ASN A 309 -4.65 7.08 0.87
C ASN A 309 -5.85 6.55 0.09
N LYS A 310 -6.72 5.75 0.73
CA LYS A 310 -8.00 5.37 0.12
C LYS A 310 -8.90 6.59 -0.13
N LEU A 311 -8.88 7.58 0.76
CA LEU A 311 -9.57 8.86 0.55
C LEU A 311 -8.98 9.65 -0.61
N VAL A 312 -7.65 9.71 -0.74
CA VAL A 312 -6.96 10.35 -1.88
C VAL A 312 -7.36 9.69 -3.19
N ILE A 313 -7.36 8.35 -3.25
CA ILE A 313 -7.77 7.60 -4.44
C ILE A 313 -9.21 7.95 -4.82
N CYS A 314 -10.14 8.01 -3.85
CA CYS A 314 -11.52 8.40 -4.10
C CYS A 314 -11.63 9.85 -4.61
N CYS A 315 -10.85 10.78 -4.02
CA CYS A 315 -10.77 12.16 -4.48
C CYS A 315 -10.33 12.23 -5.95
N ALA A 316 -9.26 11.52 -6.32
CA ALA A 316 -8.77 11.46 -7.69
C ALA A 316 -9.80 10.85 -8.67
N GLN A 317 -10.44 9.74 -8.30
CA GLN A 317 -11.46 9.07 -9.10
C GLN A 317 -12.69 9.95 -9.38
N GLU A 318 -13.07 10.80 -8.43
CA GLU A 318 -14.18 11.75 -8.61
C GLU A 318 -13.77 13.01 -9.41
N GLY A 319 -12.51 13.12 -9.83
CA GLY A 319 -11.93 14.31 -10.44
C GLY A 319 -11.88 15.49 -9.46
N GLY A 320 -11.77 15.18 -8.17
CA GLY A 320 -11.69 16.14 -7.08
C GLY A 320 -10.33 16.79 -6.96
N THR A 321 -10.26 17.79 -6.07
CA THR A 321 -8.99 18.42 -5.67
C THR A 321 -8.88 18.37 -4.16
N LEU A 322 -7.78 17.80 -3.68
CA LEU A 322 -7.47 17.68 -2.27
C LEU A 322 -6.90 19.02 -1.75
N CYS A 323 -7.57 19.60 -0.78
CA CYS A 323 -7.20 20.87 -0.17
C CYS A 323 -6.58 20.60 1.21
N LEU A 324 -5.29 20.90 1.36
CA LEU A 324 -4.51 20.66 2.57
C LEU A 324 -4.02 21.99 3.16
N PRO A 325 -4.20 22.27 4.46
CA PRO A 325 -3.55 23.41 5.09
C PRO A 325 -2.04 23.37 4.93
N ALA A 326 -1.40 24.51 4.68
CA ALA A 326 0.04 24.63 4.66
C ALA A 326 0.62 24.22 6.03
N GLY A 327 1.75 23.50 6.01
CA GLY A 327 2.34 22.94 7.23
C GLY A 327 1.71 21.61 7.68
N THR A 328 0.71 21.06 6.99
CA THR A 328 0.25 19.68 7.21
C THR A 328 1.43 18.70 7.11
N ASN A 329 1.39 17.61 7.88
CA ASN A 329 2.36 16.51 7.82
C ASN A 329 2.65 16.13 6.36
N GLY A 330 3.90 16.29 5.93
CA GLY A 330 4.26 16.16 4.53
C GLY A 330 4.16 14.71 4.02
N LYS A 331 4.08 13.68 4.87
CA LYS A 331 3.72 12.31 4.45
C LYS A 331 2.37 12.26 3.73
N TYR A 332 1.41 13.10 4.11
CA TYR A 332 0.12 13.20 3.40
C TYR A 332 0.24 13.91 2.05
N VAL A 333 1.04 14.97 1.99
CA VAL A 333 1.31 15.69 0.73
C VAL A 333 2.07 14.78 -0.24
N ALA A 334 3.08 14.06 0.26
CA ALA A 334 3.87 13.09 -0.45
C ALA A 334 2.99 11.96 -1.01
N ALA A 335 2.11 11.38 -0.18
CA ALA A 335 1.23 10.32 -0.63
C ALA A 335 0.21 10.80 -1.67
N ALA A 336 -0.35 12.01 -1.51
CA ALA A 336 -1.25 12.59 -2.50
C ALA A 336 -0.55 12.84 -3.84
N LYS A 337 0.69 13.34 -3.83
CA LYS A 337 1.52 13.49 -5.04
C LYS A 337 1.90 12.16 -5.66
N PHE A 338 2.24 11.16 -4.83
CA PHE A 338 2.60 9.82 -5.28
C PHE A 338 1.45 9.16 -6.03
N LEU A 339 0.23 9.31 -5.50
CA LEU A 339 -1.03 8.86 -6.11
C LEU A 339 -1.55 9.78 -7.23
N GLN A 340 -0.76 10.79 -7.63
CA GLN A 340 -1.07 11.73 -8.71
C GLN A 340 -2.41 12.47 -8.54
N ALA A 341 -2.84 12.68 -7.29
CA ALA A 341 -4.03 13.47 -7.02
C ALA A 341 -3.77 14.96 -7.22
N ASN A 342 -4.80 15.71 -7.60
CA ASN A 342 -4.74 17.16 -7.63
C ASN A 342 -4.71 17.68 -6.18
N VAL A 343 -3.66 18.42 -5.81
CA VAL A 343 -3.47 18.97 -4.47
C VAL A 343 -3.37 20.49 -4.52
N VAL A 344 -4.11 21.16 -3.64
CA VAL A 344 -4.01 22.60 -3.39
C VAL A 344 -3.67 22.83 -1.94
N ASN A 345 -2.59 23.56 -1.70
CA ASN A 345 -2.21 23.98 -0.35
C ASN A 345 -2.95 25.27 0.02
N ILE A 346 -3.68 25.25 1.14
CA ILE A 346 -4.34 26.43 1.70
C ILE A 346 -3.32 27.15 2.59
N PRO A 347 -2.97 28.41 2.31
CA PRO A 347 -1.97 29.13 3.11
C PRO A 347 -2.44 29.32 4.55
N THR A 348 -1.50 29.18 5.47
CA THR A 348 -1.66 29.41 6.92
C THR A 348 -0.58 30.39 7.38
N GLU A 349 -0.92 31.30 8.28
CA GLU A 349 -0.02 32.39 8.69
C GLU A 349 0.46 32.21 10.13
N SER A 350 1.67 32.70 10.41
CA SER A 350 2.26 32.63 11.76
C SER A 350 1.48 33.45 12.80
N SER A 351 0.80 34.52 12.36
CA SER A 351 -0.07 35.35 13.22
C SER A 351 -1.24 34.55 13.81
N ASP A 352 -1.70 33.54 13.09
CA ASP A 352 -2.79 32.65 13.52
C ASP A 352 -2.24 31.34 14.11
N GLY A 353 -0.94 31.28 14.40
CA GLY A 353 -0.27 30.07 14.88
C GLY A 353 -0.22 28.94 13.84
N PHE A 354 -0.28 29.28 12.56
CA PHE A 354 -0.44 28.36 11.43
C PHE A 354 -1.73 27.54 11.46
N LYS A 355 -2.75 28.00 12.20
CA LYS A 355 -4.10 27.42 12.10
C LYS A 355 -4.75 27.81 10.77
N LEU A 356 -5.57 26.90 10.23
CA LEU A 356 -6.49 27.25 9.15
C LEU A 356 -7.54 28.21 9.70
N THR A 357 -7.97 29.21 8.92
CA THR A 357 -9.03 30.14 9.32
C THR A 357 -10.20 30.03 8.35
N GLY A 358 -11.41 30.37 8.82
CA GLY A 358 -12.62 30.25 7.98
C GLY A 358 -12.56 31.13 6.73
N THR A 359 -11.88 32.28 6.82
CA THR A 359 -11.70 33.20 5.70
C THR A 359 -10.73 32.64 4.64
N THR A 360 -9.60 32.05 5.05
CA THR A 360 -8.66 31.44 4.12
C THR A 360 -9.22 30.18 3.48
N LEU A 361 -9.94 29.37 4.26
CA LEU A 361 -10.67 28.21 3.76
C LEU A 361 -11.69 28.61 2.70
N LYS A 362 -12.58 29.57 3.00
CA LYS A 362 -13.60 30.02 2.04
C LYS A 362 -12.99 30.50 0.73
N LYS A 363 -11.92 31.32 0.81
CA LYS A 363 -11.22 31.84 -0.37
C LYS A 363 -10.59 30.73 -1.21
N ALA A 364 -10.03 29.69 -0.58
CA ALA A 364 -9.47 28.54 -1.29
C ALA A 364 -10.54 27.68 -1.96
N LEU A 365 -11.71 27.54 -1.33
CA LEU A 365 -12.81 26.75 -1.89
C LEU A 365 -13.46 27.42 -3.11
N GLU A 366 -13.46 28.76 -3.18
CA GLU A 366 -13.98 29.51 -4.33
C GLU A 366 -13.18 29.27 -5.63
N SER A 367 -11.89 28.90 -5.53
CA SER A 367 -11.03 28.67 -6.70
C SER A 367 -10.93 27.21 -7.14
N VAL A 368 -11.55 26.28 -6.41
CA VAL A 368 -11.34 24.84 -6.58
C VAL A 368 -12.63 24.14 -7.00
N LYS A 369 -12.54 23.24 -7.98
CA LYS A 369 -13.65 22.37 -8.39
C LYS A 369 -13.65 21.10 -7.54
N LYS A 370 -14.84 20.71 -7.03
CA LYS A 370 -15.05 19.50 -6.20
C LYS A 370 -13.99 19.37 -5.07
N PRO A 371 -13.93 20.34 -4.15
CA PRO A 371 -12.92 20.35 -3.11
C PRO A 371 -13.14 19.21 -2.08
N TRP A 372 -12.04 18.56 -1.70
CA TRP A 372 -11.95 17.63 -0.58
C TRP A 372 -11.01 18.25 0.45
N VAL A 373 -11.51 18.65 1.60
CA VAL A 373 -10.74 19.37 2.61
C VAL A 373 -10.32 18.40 3.71
N CYS A 374 -9.02 18.28 3.96
CA CYS A 374 -8.52 17.49 5.09
C CYS A 374 -7.98 18.41 6.18
N ILE A 375 -8.49 18.26 7.40
CA ILE A 375 -8.14 19.07 8.56
C ILE A 375 -7.73 18.14 9.70
N SER A 376 -6.56 18.38 10.29
CA SER A 376 -6.19 17.78 11.58
C SER A 376 -6.87 18.57 12.69
N GLY A 377 -7.83 17.97 13.39
CA GLY A 377 -8.67 18.65 14.35
C GLY A 377 -9.31 17.67 15.36
N PRO A 378 -9.48 18.08 16.63
CA PRO A 378 -9.37 19.45 17.14
C PRO A 378 -7.92 19.91 17.34
N THR A 379 -6.97 18.97 17.48
CA THR A 379 -5.54 19.28 17.59
C THR A 379 -4.89 19.34 16.20
N VAL A 380 -4.26 20.47 15.91
CA VAL A 380 -3.53 20.74 14.68
C VAL A 380 -2.19 20.03 14.73
N SER A 381 -1.97 19.09 13.81
CA SER A 381 -0.64 18.51 13.58
C SER A 381 0.04 19.27 12.44
N PRO A 382 1.32 19.72 12.60
CA PRO A 382 2.26 19.40 13.68
C PRO A 382 2.33 20.45 14.82
N THR A 383 1.57 21.55 14.77
CA THR A 383 1.76 22.68 15.70
C THR A 383 1.32 22.43 17.13
N GLY A 384 0.46 21.43 17.36
CA GLY A 384 -0.13 21.10 18.65
C GLY A 384 -1.19 22.07 19.15
N LEU A 385 -1.55 23.10 18.35
CA LEU A 385 -2.62 24.03 18.70
C LEU A 385 -3.97 23.35 18.63
N VAL A 386 -4.95 23.88 19.37
CA VAL A 386 -6.31 23.33 19.41
C VAL A 386 -7.28 24.33 18.82
N TYR A 387 -8.11 23.88 17.88
CA TYR A 387 -9.23 24.66 17.38
C TYR A 387 -10.30 24.80 18.46
N SER A 388 -10.84 26.02 18.61
CA SER A 388 -12.02 26.22 19.46
C SER A 388 -13.28 25.65 18.77
N ASN A 389 -14.36 25.47 19.54
CA ASN A 389 -15.63 25.02 18.99
C ASN A 389 -16.16 26.01 17.93
N GLU A 390 -15.99 27.32 18.17
CA GLU A 390 -16.40 28.37 17.22
C GLU A 390 -15.62 28.30 15.91
N GLU A 391 -14.32 27.99 15.97
CA GLU A 391 -13.49 27.80 14.78
C GLU A 391 -13.93 26.56 14.01
N MET A 392 -14.18 25.44 14.70
CA MET A 392 -14.67 24.21 14.09
C MET A 392 -16.05 24.41 13.43
N ASP A 393 -16.98 25.07 14.12
CA ASP A 393 -18.31 25.39 13.57
C ASP A 393 -18.22 26.28 12.33
N ALA A 394 -17.28 27.23 12.31
CA ALA A 394 -17.03 28.07 11.13
C ALA A 394 -16.54 27.24 9.93
N PHE A 395 -15.66 26.25 10.14
CA PHE A 395 -15.21 25.37 9.06
C PHE A 395 -16.34 24.48 8.54
N LEU A 396 -17.08 23.83 9.44
CA LEU A 396 -18.19 22.95 9.08
C LEU A 396 -19.27 23.72 8.31
N SER A 397 -19.60 24.94 8.75
CA SER A 397 -20.55 25.82 8.08
C SER A 397 -20.08 26.22 6.69
N THR A 398 -18.78 26.49 6.53
CA THR A 398 -18.17 26.82 5.23
C THR A 398 -18.23 25.62 4.27
N CYS A 399 -18.11 24.40 4.79
CA CYS A 399 -18.10 23.16 4.03
C CYS A 399 -19.48 22.55 3.75
N ALA A 400 -20.58 23.14 4.24
CA ALA A 400 -21.93 22.58 4.20
C ALA A 400 -22.52 22.35 2.78
N HIS A 401 -21.80 22.67 1.70
CA HIS A 401 -22.28 22.63 0.30
C HIS A 401 -21.56 21.56 -0.55
N GLY A 402 -21.61 20.29 -0.13
CA GLY A 402 -21.06 19.17 -0.91
C GLY A 402 -19.54 19.01 -0.84
N ILE A 403 -18.91 19.65 0.15
CA ILE A 403 -17.47 19.55 0.42
C ILE A 403 -17.25 18.39 1.38
N ARG A 404 -16.34 17.48 1.03
CA ARG A 404 -15.98 16.36 1.91
C ARG A 404 -14.90 16.81 2.87
N ILE A 405 -15.14 16.57 4.16
CA ILE A 405 -14.19 16.94 5.22
C ILE A 405 -13.66 15.67 5.85
N GLN A 406 -12.34 15.55 5.93
CA GLN A 406 -11.70 14.61 6.83
C GLN A 406 -11.26 15.34 8.09
N LEU A 407 -11.80 14.94 9.24
CA LEU A 407 -11.33 15.37 10.55
C LEU A 407 -10.44 14.28 11.14
N LYS A 408 -9.15 14.57 11.31
CA LYS A 408 -8.23 13.67 12.01
C LYS A 408 -8.18 14.05 13.49
N TYR A 409 -8.81 13.23 14.32
CA TYR A 409 -8.65 13.29 15.78
C TYR A 409 -7.34 12.58 16.14
N CYS A 410 -6.37 13.35 16.65
CA CYS A 410 -5.13 12.82 17.24
C CYS A 410 -5.27 12.68 18.75
#